data_AF-A0A948CL01-F1
#
_entry.id   AF-A0A948CL01-F1
#
_cell.length_a   1.000
_cell.length_b   1.000
_cell.length_c   1.000
_cell.angle_alpha   90.00
_cell.angle_beta   90.00
_cell.angle_gamma   90.00
#
_symmetry.space_group_name_H-M   'P 1'
#
loop_
_entity.id
_entity.type
_entity.pdbx_description
1 polymer ?
#
loop_
_entity_poly.entity_id
_entity_poly.type
_entity_poly.pdbx_seq_one_letter_code
_entity_poly.pdbx_strand_id
1 'polypeptide(L)'
;MSKLAPQLNGYRLTTAEILYHLPDHPGLLQTYVWQEYDLAPRYPGLRKFLDFWQRSLEGRLHSVTVGSTGLIQPGEIRHADISLSLH
;
A
#
# COMPACT_ATOMS: atom_id res chain seq x y z
N MET A 1 -15.13 16.33 5.79
CA MET A 1 -16.01 15.34 5.15
C MET A 1 -15.82 14.00 5.84
N SER A 2 -16.86 13.45 6.46
CA SER A 2 -16.78 12.31 7.38
C SER A 2 -16.22 11.05 6.69
N LYS A 3 -15.15 10.46 7.25
CA LYS A 3 -14.43 9.28 6.73
C LYS A 3 -15.27 7.99 6.67
N LEU A 4 -16.53 8.04 7.12
CA LEU A 4 -17.44 6.91 7.21
C LEU A 4 -18.16 6.61 5.88
N ALA A 5 -18.41 7.62 5.04
CA ALA A 5 -19.20 7.45 3.81
C ALA A 5 -18.62 6.42 2.82
N PRO A 6 -17.29 6.33 2.60
CA PRO A 6 -16.70 5.31 1.73
C PRO A 6 -16.86 3.89 2.29
N GLN A 7 -16.78 3.74 3.62
CA GLN A 7 -16.81 2.43 4.28
C GLN A 7 -18.15 1.71 4.08
N LEU A 8 -19.24 2.46 3.98
CA LEU A 8 -20.57 1.93 3.71
C LEU A 8 -20.71 1.32 2.30
N ASN A 9 -19.86 1.73 1.36
CA ASN A 9 -19.84 1.22 -0.02
C ASN A 9 -18.81 0.09 -0.23
N GLY A 10 -18.30 -0.50 0.85
CA GLY A 10 -17.33 -1.60 0.79
C GLY A 10 -15.88 -1.17 0.62
N TYR A 11 -15.59 0.13 0.53
CA TYR A 11 -14.22 0.64 0.53
C TYR A 11 -13.59 0.49 1.92
N ARG A 12 -12.30 0.18 1.96
CA ARG A 12 -11.54 0.04 3.20
C ARG A 12 -10.27 0.85 3.11
N LEU A 13 -9.85 1.41 4.24
CA LEU A 13 -8.56 2.06 4.34
C LEU A 13 -7.49 0.99 4.06
N THR A 14 -6.77 1.18 2.95
CA THR A 14 -5.75 0.27 2.46
C THR A 14 -4.42 1.00 2.50
N THR A 15 -3.43 0.37 3.10
CA THR A 15 -2.05 0.88 3.14
C THR A 15 -1.19 -0.06 2.31
N ALA A 16 -0.36 0.49 1.43
CA ALA A 16 0.61 -0.26 0.65
C ALA A 16 2.00 0.34 0.85
N GLU A 17 2.95 -0.50 1.22
CA GLU A 17 4.37 -0.17 1.24
C GLU A 17 4.96 -0.56 -0.12
N ILE A 18 5.56 0.41 -0.80
CA ILE A 18 6.09 0.26 -2.15
C ILE A 18 7.59 0.48 -2.08
N LEU A 19 8.36 -0.58 -2.34
CA LEU A 19 9.82 -0.49 -2.48
C LEU A 19 10.17 -0.30 -3.96
N TYR A 20 11.09 0.63 -4.22
CA TYR A 20 11.56 0.91 -5.58
C TYR A 20 13.03 1.29 -5.57
N HIS A 21 13.67 1.11 -6.73
CA HIS A 21 15.06 1.50 -6.95
C HIS A 21 15.15 2.98 -7.29
N LEU A 22 16.14 3.68 -6.72
CA LEU A 22 16.46 5.03 -7.15
C LEU A 22 16.98 5.00 -8.61
N PRO A 23 16.49 5.88 -9.50
CA PRO A 23 16.93 5.92 -10.89
C PRO A 23 18.45 6.10 -11.05
N ASP A 24 19.01 7.07 -10.32
CA ASP A 24 20.44 7.40 -10.37
C ASP A 24 21.30 6.41 -9.57
N HIS A 25 20.68 5.64 -8.67
CA HIS A 25 21.36 4.70 -7.78
C HIS A 25 20.58 3.39 -7.66
N PRO A 26 20.64 2.50 -8.67
CA PRO A 26 19.86 1.26 -8.68
C PRO A 26 20.20 0.29 -7.55
N GLY A 27 21.34 0.46 -6.87
CA GLY A 27 21.68 -0.32 -5.67
C GLY A 27 20.92 0.12 -4.41
N LEU A 28 20.27 1.28 -4.43
CA LEU A 28 19.52 1.83 -3.30
C LEU A 28 18.03 1.57 -3.47
N LEU A 29 17.42 1.01 -2.43
CA LEU A 29 15.98 0.86 -2.30
C LEU A 29 15.41 1.99 -1.45
N GLN A 30 14.31 2.57 -1.91
CA GLN A 30 13.53 3.55 -1.16
C GLN A 30 12.10 3.05 -0.99
N THR A 31 11.48 3.41 0.14
CA THR A 31 10.11 3.04 0.47
C THR A 31 9.18 4.24 0.27
N TYR A 32 8.04 4.01 -0.38
CA TYR A 32 6.92 4.93 -0.46
C TYR A 32 5.69 4.29 0.20
N VAL A 33 5.04 5.00 1.11
CA VAL A 33 3.80 4.54 1.75
C VAL A 33 2.62 5.17 1.04
N TRP A 34 1.83 4.33 0.36
CA TRP A 34 0.57 4.71 -0.23
C TRP A 34 -0.57 4.37 0.74
N GLN A 35 -1.50 5.29 0.97
CA GLN A 35 -2.66 5.02 1.84
C GLN A 35 -3.92 5.70 1.30
N GLU A 36 -4.90 4.90 0.92
CA GLU A 36 -6.19 5.40 0.44
C GLU A 36 -7.33 4.41 0.69
N TYR A 37 -8.57 4.86 0.54
CA TYR A 37 -9.72 3.96 0.56
C TYR A 37 -9.80 3.18 -0.75
N ASP A 38 -9.80 1.85 -0.67
CA ASP A 38 -9.80 0.98 -1.84
C ASP A 38 -10.67 -0.27 -1.63
N LEU A 39 -10.96 -0.98 -2.72
CA LEU A 39 -11.82 -2.15 -2.76
C LEU A 39 -11.00 -3.45 -2.75
N ALA A 40 -10.79 -4.02 -1.56
CA ALA A 40 -10.21 -5.35 -1.43
C ALA A 40 -11.15 -6.44 -2.02
N PRO A 41 -10.63 -7.53 -2.60
CA PRO A 41 -9.21 -7.85 -2.82
C PRO A 41 -8.67 -7.33 -4.17
N ARG A 42 -9.44 -6.52 -4.91
CA ARG A 42 -9.08 -6.09 -6.28
C ARG A 42 -8.16 -4.87 -6.32
N TYR A 43 -8.22 -4.03 -5.29
CA TYR A 43 -7.44 -2.81 -5.11
C TYR A 43 -7.31 -1.94 -6.39
N PRO A 44 -8.44 -1.56 -7.04
CA PRO A 44 -8.41 -0.77 -8.26
C PRO A 44 -7.68 0.57 -8.13
N GLY A 45 -7.74 1.22 -6.97
CA GLY A 45 -7.03 2.47 -6.70
C GLY A 45 -5.52 2.28 -6.69
N LEU A 46 -5.04 1.32 -5.89
CA LEU A 46 -3.62 0.96 -5.83
C LEU A 46 -3.09 0.54 -7.19
N ARG A 47 -3.84 -0.28 -7.94
CA ARG A 47 -3.40 -0.75 -9.26
C ARG A 47 -3.25 0.39 -10.24
N LYS A 48 -4.20 1.34 -10.27
CA LYS A 48 -4.09 2.56 -11.08
C LYS A 48 -2.87 3.41 -10.69
N PHE A 49 -2.58 3.50 -9.39
CA PHE A 49 -1.40 4.21 -8.89
C PHE A 49 -0.10 3.54 -9.35
N LEU A 50 -0.01 2.21 -9.27
CA LEU A 50 1.17 1.46 -9.73
C LEU A 50 1.33 1.55 -11.26
N ASP A 51 0.23 1.50 -12.02
CA ASP A 51 0.26 1.69 -13.48
C ASP A 51 0.75 3.09 -13.85
N PHE A 52 0.36 4.11 -13.08
CA PHE A 52 0.91 5.45 -13.22
C PHE A 52 2.40 5.47 -12.88
N TRP A 53 2.80 4.93 -11.73
CA TRP A 53 4.20 4.87 -11.27
C TRP A 53 5.12 4.27 -12.34
N GLN A 54 4.75 3.12 -12.91
CA GLN A 54 5.52 2.45 -13.96
C GLN A 54 5.69 3.29 -15.23
N ARG A 55 4.77 4.23 -15.49
CA ARG A 55 4.80 5.11 -16.66
C ARG A 55 5.49 6.44 -16.38
N SER A 56 5.49 6.91 -15.15
CA SER A 56 5.86 8.29 -14.79
C SER A 56 7.18 8.41 -14.03
N LEU A 57 7.62 7.36 -13.32
CA LEU A 57 8.80 7.42 -12.48
C LEU A 57 9.93 6.56 -13.07
N GLU A 58 11.13 7.12 -13.10
CA GLU A 58 12.34 6.45 -13.60
C GLU A 58 12.80 5.30 -12.67
N GLY A 59 12.15 5.12 -11.51
CA GLY A 59 12.51 4.15 -10.49
C GLY A 59 11.76 2.83 -10.66
N ARG A 60 12.49 1.75 -10.97
CA ARG A 60 11.94 0.40 -11.10
C ARG A 60 11.32 -0.07 -9.77
N LEU A 61 10.05 -0.48 -9.81
CA LEU A 61 9.40 -1.14 -8.67
C LEU A 61 10.15 -2.43 -8.30
N HIS A 62 10.42 -2.61 -7.01
CA HIS A 62 11.03 -3.81 -6.44
C HIS A 62 9.96 -4.73 -5.85
N SER A 63 9.17 -4.22 -4.91
CA SER A 63 8.09 -4.98 -4.26
C SER A 63 6.97 -4.06 -3.77
N VAL A 64 5.77 -4.62 -3.62
CA VAL A 64 4.61 -3.93 -3.04
C VAL A 64 3.97 -4.85 -2.01
N THR A 65 3.87 -4.38 -0.78
CA THR A 65 3.23 -5.09 0.34
C THR A 65 1.95 -4.37 0.73
N VAL A 66 0.81 -5.05 0.69
CA VAL A 66 -0.50 -4.45 0.99
C VAL A 66 -0.96 -4.86 2.39
N GLY A 67 -0.99 -3.89 3.30
CA GLY A 67 -1.68 -3.99 4.57
C GLY A 67 -3.13 -3.53 4.41
N SER A 68 -4.07 -4.47 4.34
CA SER A 68 -5.49 -4.14 4.46
C SER A 68 -5.99 -4.52 5.84
N THR A 69 -6.62 -3.57 6.54
CA THR A 69 -7.40 -3.90 7.73
C THR A 69 -8.62 -4.71 7.28
N GLY A 70 -8.61 -6.01 7.58
CA GLY A 70 -9.84 -6.80 7.59
C GLY A 70 -10.87 -6.13 8.50
N LEU A 71 -12.17 -6.38 8.29
CA LEU A 71 -13.16 -6.07 9.33
C LEU A 71 -12.62 -6.69 10.61
N ILE A 72 -12.34 -5.87 11.63
CA ILE A 72 -12.09 -6.40 12.97
C ILE A 72 -13.38 -7.13 13.33
N GLN A 73 -13.40 -8.45 13.15
CA GLN A 73 -14.33 -9.29 13.85
C GLN A 73 -13.98 -9.17 15.34
N PRO A 74 -14.96 -9.11 16.26
CA PRO A 74 -14.66 -9.09 17.68
C PRO A 74 -13.87 -10.37 18.01
N GLY A 75 -12.55 -10.26 18.24
CA GLY A 75 -11.67 -11.38 18.58
C GLY A 75 -10.42 -11.59 17.72
N GLU A 76 -10.27 -10.93 16.56
CA GLU A 76 -9.02 -11.04 15.79
C GLU A 76 -7.96 -10.03 16.26
N ILE A 77 -7.00 -10.49 17.07
CA ILE A 77 -5.70 -9.82 17.21
C ILE A 77 -4.88 -10.20 15.99
N ARG A 78 -4.76 -9.31 15.01
CA ARG A 78 -3.73 -9.43 13.96
C ARG A 78 -2.53 -8.62 14.40
N HIS A 79 -1.47 -9.32 14.80
CA HIS A 79 -0.17 -8.69 14.98
C HIS A 79 0.24 -8.04 13.66
N ALA A 80 0.51 -6.73 13.70
CA ALA A 80 1.24 -6.10 12.61
C ALA A 80 2.61 -6.81 12.54
N ASP A 81 2.91 -7.41 11.39
CA ASP A 81 4.23 -7.98 11.15
C ASP A 81 5.23 -6.81 11.20
N ILE A 82 6.01 -6.75 12.27
CA ILE A 82 7.06 -5.75 12.42
C ILE A 82 8.21 -6.18 11.51
N SER A 83 8.35 -5.54 10.36
CA SER A 83 9.57 -5.62 9.57
C SER A 83 10.59 -4.64 10.13
N LEU A 84 11.55 -5.16 10.90
CA LEU A 84 12.68 -4.39 11.42
C LEU A 84 13.92 -4.70 10.56
N SER A 85 14.51 -3.67 9.95
CA SER A 85 15.83 -3.77 9.32
C SER A 85 16.79 -2.83 10.06
N LEU A 86 17.76 -3.41 10.76
CA LEU A 86 18.92 -2.71 11.32
C LEU A 86 20.05 -2.72 10.29
N HIS A 87 20.65 -1.56 10.05
CA HIS A 87 21.94 -1.41 9.38
C HIS A 87 22.96 -0.94 10.42
#